data_AF-A0A836S8X4-F1
#
_entry.id   AF-A0A836S8X4-F1
#
_cell.length_a   1.000
_cell.length_b   1.000
_cell.length_c   1.000
_cell.angle_alpha   90.00
_cell.angle_beta   90.00
_cell.angle_gamma   90.00
#
_symmetry.space_group_name_H-M   'P 1'
#
loop_
_entity.id
_entity.type
_entity.pdbx_description
1 polymer ?
#
loop_
_entity_poly.entity_id
_entity_poly.type
_entity_poly.pdbx_seq_one_letter_code
_entity_poly.pdbx_strand_id
1 'polypeptide(L)'
;MNKITIGNSSEFPEATGGDIRINTPVLTINTGMIEAFTEGPGDAGNIQVDAEQVTLSRFGYIEAATGFYEDVADSGSGQAGNITINATDKIALSNFSSITVGADNDTTGDAGNIDLNTPHLTLNSAQITAYNAGESDAGSIDITTDTALLTGESSIYTEAKNAGGGNIRLNVRDSLFMADNSWLTAEAFGDKPEDKGGNITISNPAIFTVDNSQLRANADAGNGGNIDINTEQFNVLGESRIDVSSELGLNGELILNSTKLKDEFLVLSPPTFQDIALSLSRCEGLTNNLSSFYLISRDTSPPAPTDLKNHLYVPNDETD
;
A
#
# COMPACT_ATOMS: atom_id res chain seq x y z
N MET A 1 32.98 13.56 -2.81
CA MET A 1 31.56 13.67 -2.44
C MET A 1 30.96 14.75 -3.32
N ASN A 2 30.33 14.38 -4.42
CA ASN A 2 29.60 15.32 -5.26
C ASN A 2 28.14 15.22 -4.79
N LYS A 3 27.77 16.07 -3.83
CA LYS A 3 26.37 16.26 -3.44
C LYS A 3 25.77 17.21 -4.48
N ILE A 4 24.84 16.72 -5.28
CA ILE A 4 24.01 17.57 -6.13
C ILE A 4 22.71 17.77 -5.35
N THR A 5 22.41 19.02 -5.01
CA THR A 5 21.12 19.46 -4.48
C THR A 5 20.42 20.22 -5.59
N ILE A 6 19.26 19.74 -6.01
CA ILE A 6 18.33 20.47 -6.89
C ILE A 6 17.11 20.73 -6.04
N GLY A 7 17.00 21.93 -5.48
CA GLY A 7 15.90 22.32 -4.61
C GLY A 7 15.24 23.60 -5.12
N ASN A 8 13.92 23.68 -5.06
CA ASN A 8 13.17 24.92 -5.24
C ASN A 8 12.21 25.11 -4.06
N SER A 9 12.76 25.53 -2.92
CA SER A 9 11.99 25.81 -1.72
C SER A 9 11.61 27.29 -1.64
N SER A 10 10.45 27.56 -1.05
CA SER A 10 10.06 28.92 -0.69
C SER A 10 9.84 29.05 0.80
N GLU A 11 10.65 29.91 1.43
CA GLU A 11 10.61 30.25 2.87
C GLU A 11 9.58 31.35 3.19
N PHE A 12 8.73 31.74 2.21
CA PHE A 12 7.79 32.84 2.37
C PHE A 12 6.36 32.32 2.55
N PRO A 13 5.59 32.87 3.51
CA PRO A 13 4.30 32.32 3.96
C PRO A 13 3.15 32.36 2.94
N GLU A 14 3.40 32.61 1.65
CA GLU A 14 2.40 32.49 0.57
C GLU A 14 3.03 32.01 -0.75
N ALA A 15 4.31 31.64 -0.75
CA ALA A 15 4.98 31.22 -1.98
C ALA A 15 4.78 29.73 -2.23
N THR A 16 4.45 29.39 -3.47
CA THR A 16 4.36 28.01 -3.94
C THR A 16 5.74 27.50 -4.32
N GLY A 17 6.04 26.25 -3.97
CA GLY A 17 7.24 25.55 -4.38
C GLY A 17 7.28 25.44 -5.90
N GLY A 18 8.47 25.59 -6.48
CA GLY A 18 8.58 25.54 -7.93
C GLY A 18 8.69 24.10 -8.45
N ASP A 19 8.08 23.85 -9.61
CA ASP A 19 8.18 22.55 -10.26
C ASP A 19 9.61 22.23 -10.72
N ILE A 20 10.01 20.97 -10.59
CA ILE A 20 11.28 20.44 -11.07
C ILE A 20 11.00 19.49 -12.23
N ARG A 21 11.62 19.73 -13.38
CA ARG A 21 11.57 18.82 -14.53
C ARG A 21 12.97 18.39 -14.93
N ILE A 22 13.21 17.08 -14.93
CA ILE A 22 14.49 16.47 -15.31
C ILE A 22 14.24 15.57 -16.52
N ASN A 23 15.02 15.79 -17.57
CA ASN A 23 15.05 14.93 -18.75
C ASN A 23 16.51 14.54 -19.02
N THR A 24 16.85 13.28 -18.78
CA THR A 24 18.23 12.78 -18.89
C THR A 24 18.23 11.29 -19.20
N PRO A 25 19.16 10.74 -20.00
CA PRO A 25 19.26 9.29 -20.15
C PRO A 25 19.46 8.58 -18.81
N VAL A 26 20.32 9.11 -17.94
CA VAL A 26 20.63 8.49 -16.64
C VAL A 26 20.52 9.53 -15.54
N LEU A 27 19.71 9.24 -14.53
CA LEU A 27 19.66 9.97 -13.27
C LEU A 27 20.24 9.08 -12.16
N THR A 28 21.32 9.53 -11.53
CA THR A 28 21.89 8.86 -10.37
C THR A 28 21.99 9.82 -9.19
N ILE A 29 21.35 9.47 -8.10
CA ILE A 29 21.37 10.21 -6.84
C ILE A 29 22.07 9.34 -5.81
N ASN A 30 23.26 9.77 -5.42
CA ASN A 30 24.06 9.11 -4.40
C ASN A 30 24.32 10.12 -3.28
N THR A 31 23.72 9.96 -2.10
CA THR A 31 23.77 10.95 -1.00
C THR A 31 23.21 12.35 -1.34
N GLY A 32 22.61 12.51 -2.52
CA GLY A 32 22.04 13.78 -3.02
C GLY A 32 20.53 13.84 -2.83
N MET A 33 19.94 14.98 -3.21
CA MET A 33 18.51 15.25 -3.01
C MET A 33 17.93 16.06 -4.18
N ILE A 34 16.70 15.75 -4.54
CA ILE A 34 15.84 16.57 -5.39
C ILE A 34 14.60 16.90 -4.58
N GLU A 35 14.35 18.19 -4.33
CA GLU A 35 13.32 18.62 -3.40
C GLU A 35 12.47 19.76 -3.99
N ALA A 36 11.16 19.57 -3.99
CA ALA A 36 10.19 20.61 -4.28
C ALA A 36 9.31 20.78 -3.04
N PHE A 37 9.80 21.54 -2.08
CA PHE A 37 9.23 21.66 -0.73
C PHE A 37 8.77 23.08 -0.41
N THR A 38 7.72 23.23 0.40
CA THR A 38 7.28 24.52 0.94
C THR A 38 7.31 24.55 2.47
N GLU A 39 7.86 25.65 2.99
CA GLU A 39 7.88 25.98 4.43
C GLU A 39 6.80 27.04 4.70
N GLY A 40 5.53 26.63 4.71
CA GLY A 40 4.40 27.56 4.89
C GLY A 40 3.09 27.07 4.26
N PRO A 41 2.04 27.91 4.20
CA PRO A 41 0.75 27.53 3.65
C PRO A 41 0.71 27.51 2.11
N GLY A 42 1.85 27.69 1.43
CA GLY A 42 1.93 27.58 -0.02
C GLY A 42 2.04 26.13 -0.49
N ASP A 43 1.47 25.82 -1.64
CA ASP A 43 1.54 24.49 -2.25
C ASP A 43 2.97 24.14 -2.66
N ALA A 44 3.37 22.89 -2.43
CA ALA A 44 4.66 22.37 -2.86
C ALA A 44 4.70 22.12 -4.37
N GLY A 45 5.90 22.19 -4.95
CA GLY A 45 6.10 21.99 -6.39
C GLY A 45 6.05 20.52 -6.78
N ASN A 46 5.73 20.24 -8.04
CA ASN A 46 5.75 18.88 -8.56
C ASN A 46 7.15 18.51 -9.08
N ILE A 47 7.49 17.23 -9.04
CA ILE A 47 8.74 16.71 -9.60
C ILE A 47 8.41 15.73 -10.73
N GLN A 48 8.90 16.04 -11.93
CA GLN A 48 8.87 15.13 -13.07
C GLN A 48 10.28 14.70 -13.47
N VAL A 49 10.49 13.40 -13.55
CA VAL A 49 11.70 12.79 -14.10
C VAL A 49 11.34 11.93 -15.31
N ASP A 50 11.92 12.26 -16.46
CA ASP A 50 11.92 11.43 -17.66
C ASP A 50 13.35 10.93 -17.91
N ALA A 51 13.57 9.61 -17.81
CA ALA A 51 14.89 9.01 -17.98
C ALA A 51 14.87 7.61 -18.60
N GLU A 52 16.03 7.09 -18.98
CA GLU A 52 16.19 5.66 -19.26
C GLU A 52 16.34 4.90 -17.93
N GLN A 53 17.26 5.38 -17.08
CA GLN A 53 17.57 4.74 -15.80
C GLN A 53 17.54 5.76 -14.67
N VAL A 54 16.83 5.44 -13.60
CA VAL A 54 16.82 6.20 -12.34
C VAL A 54 17.42 5.32 -11.24
N THR A 55 18.44 5.80 -10.55
CA THR A 55 19.08 5.09 -9.45
C THR A 55 19.27 6.00 -8.25
N LEU A 56 18.68 5.63 -7.12
CA LEU A 56 18.90 6.29 -5.83
C LEU A 56 19.66 5.34 -4.91
N SER A 57 20.63 5.87 -4.18
CA SER A 57 21.45 5.08 -3.27
C SER A 57 22.04 5.93 -2.15
N ARG A 58 22.37 5.27 -1.04
CA ARG A 58 23.09 5.86 0.11
C ARG A 58 22.40 7.12 0.60
N PHE A 59 21.17 6.99 1.08
CA PHE A 59 20.36 8.13 1.54
C PHE A 59 20.10 9.18 0.45
N GLY A 60 20.12 8.78 -0.83
CA GLY A 60 19.67 9.65 -1.90
C GLY A 60 18.15 9.69 -1.97
N TYR A 61 17.54 10.86 -2.14
CA TYR A 61 16.09 10.97 -2.13
C TYR A 61 15.52 11.97 -3.12
N ILE A 62 14.23 11.78 -3.45
CA ILE A 62 13.40 12.70 -4.23
C ILE A 62 12.17 13.00 -3.39
N GLU A 63 11.87 14.27 -3.15
CA GLU A 63 10.83 14.67 -2.21
C GLU A 63 10.01 15.86 -2.71
N ALA A 64 8.69 15.72 -2.69
CA ALA A 64 7.75 16.80 -2.92
C ALA A 64 6.78 16.88 -1.73
N ALA A 65 7.06 17.75 -0.78
CA ALA A 65 6.37 17.80 0.49
C ALA A 65 5.99 19.23 0.90
N THR A 66 5.02 19.35 1.79
CA THR A 66 4.57 20.61 2.39
C THR A 66 4.67 20.47 3.90
N GLY A 67 5.15 21.50 4.59
CA GLY A 67 5.34 21.39 6.03
C GLY A 67 5.55 22.70 6.76
N PHE A 68 5.24 22.65 8.04
CA PHE A 68 5.38 23.76 8.97
C PHE A 68 6.79 23.84 9.56
N TYR A 69 7.37 25.04 9.61
CA TYR A 69 8.52 25.33 10.46
C TYR A 69 8.01 25.94 11.78
N GLU A 70 8.50 25.45 12.92
CA GLU A 70 7.95 25.58 14.30
C GLU A 70 7.52 26.99 14.82
N ASP A 71 7.62 28.07 14.03
CA ASP A 71 7.52 29.46 14.48
C ASP A 71 6.44 30.34 13.79
N VAL A 72 5.56 29.80 12.92
CA VAL A 72 4.49 30.61 12.26
C VAL A 72 3.09 30.32 12.84
N ALA A 73 2.31 31.33 13.18
CA ALA A 73 1.06 31.15 13.92
C ALA A 73 -0.14 30.63 13.10
N ASP A 74 0.06 30.17 11.87
CA ASP A 74 -1.01 29.77 10.94
C ASP A 74 -0.74 28.36 10.40
N SER A 75 -1.72 27.47 10.52
CA SER A 75 -1.64 26.10 10.01
C SER A 75 -1.39 26.13 8.50
N GLY A 76 -0.35 25.43 8.04
CA GLY A 76 -0.06 25.31 6.62
C GLY A 76 -1.24 24.66 5.88
N SER A 77 -1.86 25.36 4.94
CA SER A 77 -2.93 24.80 4.09
C SER A 77 -2.43 24.35 2.71
N GLY A 78 -1.13 24.52 2.45
CA GLY A 78 -0.52 24.17 1.18
C GLY A 78 -0.54 22.67 0.94
N GLN A 79 -0.88 22.26 -0.28
CA GLN A 79 -0.91 20.87 -0.71
C GLN A 79 0.50 20.38 -1.03
N ALA A 80 0.78 19.10 -0.78
CA ALA A 80 2.03 18.49 -1.21
C ALA A 80 2.05 18.28 -2.73
N GLY A 81 3.24 18.37 -3.32
CA GLY A 81 3.44 18.19 -4.75
C GLY A 81 3.39 16.72 -5.14
N ASN A 82 3.16 16.46 -6.42
CA ASN A 82 3.20 15.10 -6.96
C ASN A 82 4.58 14.78 -7.53
N ILE A 83 4.95 13.49 -7.50
CA ILE A 83 6.14 12.97 -8.16
C ILE A 83 5.73 12.04 -9.29
N THR A 84 6.24 12.29 -10.50
CA THR A 84 6.09 11.39 -11.64
C THR A 84 7.46 10.99 -12.19
N ILE A 85 7.75 9.69 -12.23
CA ILE A 85 8.99 9.16 -12.78
C ILE A 85 8.69 8.17 -13.90
N ASN A 86 9.10 8.54 -15.11
CA ASN A 86 9.10 7.66 -16.28
C ASN A 86 10.53 7.19 -16.55
N ALA A 87 10.81 5.91 -16.31
CA ALA A 87 12.06 5.28 -16.69
C ALA A 87 11.82 4.25 -17.81
N THR A 88 12.55 4.33 -18.93
CA THR A 88 12.34 3.38 -20.02
C THR A 88 13.09 2.05 -19.86
N ASP A 89 13.95 1.92 -18.84
CA ASP A 89 14.67 0.69 -18.48
C ASP A 89 14.40 0.30 -17.03
N LYS A 90 14.83 1.13 -16.06
CA LYS A 90 14.68 0.78 -14.64
C LYS A 90 14.57 1.96 -13.68
N ILE A 91 13.92 1.69 -12.55
CA ILE A 91 13.99 2.47 -11.31
C ILE A 91 14.58 1.55 -10.23
N ALA A 92 15.73 1.93 -9.67
CA ALA A 92 16.41 1.16 -8.64
C ALA A 92 16.73 2.04 -7.42
N LEU A 93 16.19 1.68 -6.26
CA LEU A 93 16.47 2.35 -4.99
C LEU A 93 17.18 1.37 -4.07
N SER A 94 18.22 1.85 -3.38
CA SER A 94 18.96 1.04 -2.42
C SER A 94 19.51 1.83 -1.24
N ASN A 95 19.93 1.15 -0.17
CA ASN A 95 20.72 1.74 0.91
C ASN A 95 20.08 3.02 1.52
N PHE A 96 18.87 2.86 2.06
CA PHE A 96 18.06 3.88 2.71
C PHE A 96 17.73 5.08 1.83
N SER A 97 17.56 4.86 0.52
CA SER A 97 17.04 5.88 -0.39
C SER A 97 15.51 5.89 -0.40
N SER A 98 14.93 7.02 -0.77
CA SER A 98 13.49 7.22 -0.76
C SER A 98 12.96 8.05 -1.93
N ILE A 99 11.71 7.79 -2.29
CA ILE A 99 10.86 8.72 -3.05
C ILE A 99 9.66 9.04 -2.16
N THR A 100 9.48 10.32 -1.86
CA THR A 100 8.53 10.76 -0.84
C THR A 100 7.64 11.89 -1.35
N VAL A 101 6.34 11.76 -1.13
CA VAL A 101 5.41 12.88 -1.12
C VAL A 101 4.76 12.94 0.25
N GLY A 102 4.48 14.13 0.75
CA GLY A 102 3.75 14.19 2.00
C GLY A 102 3.48 15.56 2.56
N ALA A 103 2.58 15.57 3.53
CA ALA A 103 2.22 16.74 4.30
C ALA A 103 2.59 16.51 5.76
N ASP A 104 3.38 17.42 6.34
CA ASP A 104 3.84 17.30 7.73
C ASP A 104 2.76 17.66 8.75
N ASN A 105 3.10 17.51 10.03
CA ASN A 105 2.20 17.82 11.15
C ASN A 105 1.64 19.24 11.05
N ASP A 106 0.45 19.43 11.61
CA ASP A 106 -0.24 20.73 11.69
C ASP A 106 -0.54 21.38 10.33
N THR A 107 -0.50 20.57 9.25
CA THR A 107 -1.00 20.95 7.94
C THR A 107 -2.44 20.47 7.74
N THR A 108 -3.21 21.23 6.97
CA THR A 108 -4.54 20.85 6.46
C THR A 108 -4.51 20.52 4.97
N GLY A 109 -3.33 20.59 4.36
CA GLY A 109 -3.10 20.23 2.97
C GLY A 109 -3.13 18.72 2.76
N ASP A 110 -3.55 18.35 1.56
CA ASP A 110 -3.54 16.95 1.13
C ASP A 110 -2.11 16.51 0.82
N ALA A 111 -1.83 15.23 1.07
CA ALA A 111 -0.61 14.59 0.62
C ALA A 111 -0.63 14.41 -0.91
N GLY A 112 0.55 14.50 -1.52
CA GLY A 112 0.72 14.36 -2.96
C GLY A 112 0.63 12.90 -3.40
N ASN A 113 0.74 12.67 -4.70
CA ASN A 113 0.74 11.33 -5.28
C ASN A 113 2.07 11.01 -5.95
N ILE A 114 2.41 9.72 -5.98
CA ILE A 114 3.57 9.18 -6.70
C ILE A 114 3.08 8.32 -7.86
N ASP A 115 3.52 8.64 -9.08
CA ASP A 115 3.33 7.82 -10.27
C ASP A 115 4.69 7.35 -10.81
N LEU A 116 4.92 6.03 -10.80
CA LEU A 116 6.13 5.41 -11.34
C LEU A 116 5.81 4.50 -12.52
N ASN A 117 6.46 4.73 -13.64
CA ASN A 117 6.37 3.87 -14.82
C ASN A 117 7.77 3.41 -15.24
N THR A 118 7.99 2.09 -15.22
CA THR A 118 9.29 1.49 -15.55
C THR A 118 9.16 0.02 -15.88
N PRO A 119 9.92 -0.56 -16.82
CA PRO A 119 9.95 -2.02 -16.99
C PRO A 119 10.41 -2.76 -15.73
N HIS A 120 11.41 -2.21 -15.03
CA HIS A 120 11.99 -2.86 -13.85
C HIS A 120 12.01 -1.93 -12.64
N LEU A 121 11.37 -2.35 -11.56
CA LEU A 121 11.42 -1.71 -10.24
C LEU A 121 12.18 -2.61 -9.26
N THR A 122 13.18 -2.05 -8.57
CA THR A 122 13.91 -2.76 -7.51
C THR A 122 14.10 -1.87 -6.31
N LEU A 123 13.66 -2.36 -5.14
CA LEU A 123 13.91 -1.76 -3.83
C LEU A 123 14.76 -2.73 -2.99
N ASN A 124 15.85 -2.21 -2.42
CA ASN A 124 16.69 -2.94 -1.48
C ASN A 124 17.07 -2.05 -0.29
N SER A 125 16.43 -2.26 0.85
CA SER A 125 16.48 -1.32 1.98
C SER A 125 16.12 0.11 1.54
N ALA A 126 15.00 0.27 0.84
CA ALA A 126 14.57 1.55 0.30
C ALA A 126 13.05 1.75 0.44
N GLN A 127 12.60 3.00 0.26
CA GLN A 127 11.22 3.39 0.58
C GLN A 127 10.57 4.17 -0.57
N ILE A 128 9.27 3.94 -0.78
CA ILE A 128 8.40 4.79 -1.60
C ILE A 128 7.19 5.14 -0.72
N THR A 129 6.95 6.43 -0.49
CA THR A 129 6.04 6.86 0.56
C THR A 129 5.14 8.01 0.13
N ALA A 130 3.85 7.90 0.38
CA ALA A 130 2.91 9.02 0.35
C ALA A 130 2.24 9.16 1.72
N TYR A 131 2.68 10.12 2.55
CA TYR A 131 2.22 10.23 3.93
C TYR A 131 1.51 11.56 4.21
N ASN A 132 0.60 11.54 5.18
CA ASN A 132 0.00 12.74 5.75
C ASN A 132 0.08 12.69 7.29
N ALA A 133 0.88 13.58 7.86
CA ALA A 133 0.96 13.76 9.31
C ALA A 133 0.02 14.85 9.85
N GLY A 134 -0.70 15.55 8.96
CA GLY A 134 -1.74 16.51 9.24
C GLY A 134 -3.12 15.86 9.44
N GLU A 135 -4.17 16.59 9.08
CA GLU A 135 -5.58 16.22 9.32
C GLU A 135 -6.30 15.68 8.07
N SER A 136 -5.59 15.52 6.95
CA SER A 136 -6.15 15.02 5.69
C SER A 136 -5.67 13.61 5.39
N ASP A 137 -6.39 12.90 4.53
CA ASP A 137 -6.05 11.53 4.14
C ASP A 137 -4.65 11.47 3.48
N ALA A 138 -4.05 10.28 3.51
CA ALA A 138 -2.78 10.05 2.83
C ALA A 138 -2.94 10.00 1.30
N GLY A 139 -1.83 10.27 0.62
CA GLY A 139 -1.77 10.31 -0.83
C GLY A 139 -1.86 8.94 -1.48
N SER A 140 -1.71 8.89 -2.80
CA SER A 140 -1.71 7.63 -3.55
C SER A 140 -0.36 7.33 -4.19
N ILE A 141 -0.06 6.04 -4.32
CA ILE A 141 1.10 5.51 -5.02
C ILE A 141 0.60 4.61 -6.15
N ASP A 142 0.79 5.02 -7.39
CA ASP A 142 0.48 4.23 -8.58
C ASP A 142 1.80 3.81 -9.26
N ILE A 143 1.98 2.50 -9.48
CA ILE A 143 3.19 1.94 -10.09
C ILE A 143 2.78 1.02 -11.23
N THR A 144 3.30 1.30 -12.43
CA THR A 144 3.22 0.42 -13.58
C THR A 144 4.59 -0.14 -13.91
N THR A 145 4.72 -1.48 -13.88
CA THR A 145 5.99 -2.15 -14.15
C THR A 145 5.85 -3.53 -14.75
N ASP A 146 6.90 -4.04 -15.39
CA ASP A 146 6.93 -5.44 -15.78
C ASP A 146 7.31 -6.32 -14.60
N THR A 147 8.33 -5.92 -13.84
CA THR A 147 8.81 -6.66 -12.66
C THR A 147 9.04 -5.73 -11.47
N ALA A 148 8.65 -6.18 -10.28
CA ALA A 148 8.94 -5.51 -9.02
C ALA A 148 9.60 -6.46 -8.02
N LEU A 149 10.72 -6.05 -7.45
CA LEU A 149 11.46 -6.78 -6.42
C LEU A 149 11.67 -5.90 -5.18
N LEU A 150 11.11 -6.31 -4.04
CA LEU A 150 11.24 -5.63 -2.75
C LEU A 150 12.01 -6.53 -1.79
N THR A 151 13.16 -6.07 -1.31
CA THR A 151 14.06 -6.85 -0.45
C THR A 151 14.73 -5.98 0.61
N GLY A 152 15.37 -6.61 1.60
CA GLY A 152 16.12 -5.95 2.66
C GLY A 152 15.32 -4.90 3.44
N GLU A 153 14.14 -5.23 3.95
CA GLU A 153 13.28 -4.30 4.70
C GLU A 153 12.85 -3.08 3.86
N SER A 154 12.54 -3.29 2.57
CA SER A 154 12.00 -2.23 1.72
C SER A 154 10.53 -1.99 2.00
N SER A 155 10.07 -0.76 1.80
CA SER A 155 8.65 -0.41 1.97
C SER A 155 8.08 0.39 0.79
N ILE A 156 6.84 0.08 0.45
CA ILE A 156 5.97 0.95 -0.36
C ILE A 156 4.74 1.20 0.50
N TYR A 157 4.51 2.44 0.93
CA TYR A 157 3.43 2.68 1.87
C TYR A 157 2.76 4.04 1.75
N THR A 158 1.48 4.06 2.12
CA THR A 158 0.73 5.27 2.38
C THR A 158 0.31 5.28 3.85
N GLU A 159 0.44 6.41 4.51
CA GLU A 159 0.16 6.50 5.95
C GLU A 159 -0.49 7.84 6.28
N ALA A 160 -1.62 7.80 6.98
CA ALA A 160 -2.21 8.99 7.57
C ALA A 160 -2.17 8.89 9.09
N LYS A 161 -1.62 9.92 9.74
CA LYS A 161 -1.44 9.95 11.18
C LYS A 161 -2.73 10.29 11.94
N ASN A 162 -3.52 11.25 11.44
CA ASN A 162 -4.74 11.74 12.11
C ASN A 162 -5.99 11.68 11.21
N ALA A 163 -5.93 10.87 10.14
CA ALA A 163 -6.97 10.76 9.12
C ALA A 163 -6.97 9.35 8.47
N GLY A 164 -7.66 9.19 7.34
CA GLY A 164 -7.75 7.94 6.59
C GLY A 164 -6.53 7.62 5.72
N GLY A 165 -6.28 6.32 5.52
CA GLY A 165 -5.16 5.81 4.74
C GLY A 165 -5.33 6.05 3.24
N GLY A 166 -4.20 6.03 2.53
CA GLY A 166 -4.12 6.33 1.11
C GLY A 166 -4.43 5.14 0.21
N ASN A 167 -4.08 5.23 -1.07
CA ASN A 167 -4.25 4.12 -2.01
C ASN A 167 -2.93 3.70 -2.64
N ILE A 168 -2.70 2.41 -2.78
CA ILE A 168 -1.56 1.86 -3.53
C ILE A 168 -2.08 1.01 -4.67
N ARG A 169 -1.67 1.30 -5.90
CA ARG A 169 -1.92 0.45 -7.06
C ARG A 169 -0.63 -0.01 -7.69
N LEU A 170 -0.48 -1.34 -7.79
CA LEU A 170 0.60 -2.00 -8.50
C LEU A 170 0.02 -2.69 -9.73
N ASN A 171 0.31 -2.16 -10.91
CA ASN A 171 0.05 -2.82 -12.18
C ASN A 171 1.35 -3.50 -12.64
N VAL A 172 1.45 -4.81 -12.44
CA VAL A 172 2.67 -5.58 -12.66
C VAL A 172 2.44 -6.62 -13.76
N ARG A 173 3.25 -6.62 -14.83
CA ARG A 173 3.02 -7.54 -15.96
C ARG A 173 3.51 -8.97 -15.70
N ASP A 174 4.72 -9.13 -15.20
CA ASP A 174 5.39 -10.43 -15.11
C ASP A 174 5.45 -10.94 -13.66
N SER A 175 6.14 -10.23 -12.76
CA SER A 175 6.37 -10.72 -11.40
C SER A 175 6.47 -9.64 -10.34
N LEU A 176 5.78 -9.85 -9.22
CA LEU A 176 5.96 -9.11 -7.98
C LEU A 176 6.55 -10.06 -6.93
N PHE A 177 7.68 -9.70 -6.34
CA PHE A 177 8.33 -10.49 -5.29
C PHE A 177 8.70 -9.61 -4.10
N MET A 178 8.21 -9.98 -2.93
CA MET A 178 8.50 -9.33 -1.65
C MET A 178 9.21 -10.32 -0.73
N ALA A 179 10.38 -9.94 -0.23
CA ALA A 179 11.16 -10.75 0.70
C ALA A 179 11.85 -9.90 1.79
N ASP A 180 12.47 -10.59 2.75
CA ASP A 180 13.33 -10.01 3.78
C ASP A 180 12.63 -8.92 4.61
N ASN A 181 11.45 -9.23 5.18
CA ASN A 181 10.66 -8.30 5.99
C ASN A 181 10.25 -7.02 5.24
N SER A 182 10.03 -7.11 3.93
CA SER A 182 9.54 -5.96 3.15
C SER A 182 8.04 -5.75 3.33
N TRP A 183 7.59 -4.50 3.17
CA TRP A 183 6.22 -4.07 3.48
C TRP A 183 5.55 -3.38 2.29
N LEU A 184 4.27 -3.67 2.10
CA LEU A 184 3.35 -2.97 1.21
C LEU A 184 2.11 -2.59 2.02
N THR A 185 2.00 -1.34 2.47
CA THR A 185 1.00 -0.98 3.49
C THR A 185 0.25 0.32 3.21
N ALA A 186 -1.05 0.34 3.50
CA ALA A 186 -1.90 1.51 3.37
C ALA A 186 -2.67 1.73 4.67
N GLU A 187 -2.06 2.41 5.63
CA GLU A 187 -2.50 2.44 7.03
C GLU A 187 -3.08 3.79 7.45
N ALA A 188 -4.01 3.74 8.39
CA ALA A 188 -4.66 4.89 8.99
C ALA A 188 -4.54 4.83 10.51
N PHE A 189 -3.98 5.86 11.11
CA PHE A 189 -3.83 6.01 12.56
C PHE A 189 -4.76 7.08 13.14
N GLY A 190 -5.71 7.57 12.34
CA GLY A 190 -6.74 8.49 12.80
C GLY A 190 -7.64 7.88 13.87
N ASP A 191 -8.16 8.74 14.75
CA ASP A 191 -8.93 8.37 15.94
C ASP A 191 -10.45 8.49 15.74
N LYS A 192 -10.91 8.90 14.56
CA LYS A 192 -12.32 9.10 14.23
C LYS A 192 -12.89 7.88 13.47
N PRO A 193 -14.18 7.55 13.64
CA PRO A 193 -14.81 6.43 12.90
C PRO A 193 -14.77 6.56 11.36
N GLU A 194 -14.62 7.79 10.85
CA GLU A 194 -14.43 8.09 9.43
C GLU A 194 -13.02 7.77 8.90
N ASP A 195 -12.01 7.64 9.77
CA ASP A 195 -10.59 7.45 9.42
C ASP A 195 -10.31 5.98 9.07
N LYS A 196 -10.65 5.60 7.84
CA LYS A 196 -10.55 4.22 7.36
C LYS A 196 -9.14 3.89 6.87
N GLY A 197 -8.80 2.61 6.92
CA GLY A 197 -7.59 2.06 6.32
C GLY A 197 -7.58 2.28 4.81
N GLY A 198 -6.38 2.37 4.26
CA GLY A 198 -6.17 2.61 2.84
C GLY A 198 -6.41 1.38 1.97
N ASN A 199 -6.49 1.54 0.65
CA ASN A 199 -6.70 0.40 -0.26
C ASN A 199 -5.44 0.01 -1.01
N ILE A 200 -5.20 -1.28 -1.18
CA ILE A 200 -4.12 -1.85 -1.99
C ILE A 200 -4.73 -2.63 -3.14
N THR A 201 -4.35 -2.31 -4.37
CA THR A 201 -4.74 -3.05 -5.57
C THR A 201 -3.51 -3.57 -6.29
N ILE A 202 -3.45 -4.89 -6.53
CA ILE A 202 -2.36 -5.55 -7.25
C ILE A 202 -2.97 -6.23 -8.47
N SER A 203 -2.60 -5.77 -9.65
CA SER A 203 -3.20 -6.21 -10.91
C SER A 203 -2.15 -6.80 -11.85
N ASN A 204 -2.49 -7.93 -12.43
CA ASN A 204 -1.86 -8.58 -13.59
C ASN A 204 -0.56 -9.38 -13.40
N PRO A 205 0.09 -9.53 -12.23
CA PRO A 205 1.34 -10.29 -12.21
C PRO A 205 1.06 -11.75 -12.62
N ALA A 206 1.91 -12.31 -13.45
CA ALA A 206 1.87 -13.76 -13.71
C ALA A 206 2.24 -14.54 -12.44
N ILE A 207 3.11 -13.97 -11.60
CA ILE A 207 3.43 -14.51 -10.28
C ILE A 207 3.58 -13.39 -9.25
N PHE A 208 2.87 -13.54 -8.14
CA PHE A 208 3.05 -12.72 -6.96
C PHE A 208 3.46 -13.60 -5.78
N THR A 209 4.64 -13.32 -5.22
CA THR A 209 5.16 -14.02 -4.04
C THR A 209 5.40 -13.05 -2.90
N VAL A 210 4.88 -13.40 -1.72
CA VAL A 210 5.13 -12.73 -0.44
C VAL A 210 5.89 -13.71 0.44
N ASP A 211 7.15 -13.41 0.76
CA ASP A 211 8.02 -14.28 1.56
C ASP A 211 8.53 -13.53 2.79
N ASN A 212 8.20 -14.01 3.99
CA ASN A 212 8.50 -13.32 5.27
C ASN A 212 8.26 -11.80 5.19
N SER A 213 7.12 -11.39 4.63
CA SER A 213 6.82 -9.99 4.28
C SER A 213 5.37 -9.64 4.62
N GLN A 214 5.03 -8.34 4.58
CA GLN A 214 3.73 -7.86 5.06
C GLN A 214 2.96 -7.07 4.01
N LEU A 215 1.67 -7.36 3.89
CA LEU A 215 0.67 -6.57 3.18
C LEU A 215 -0.38 -6.10 4.20
N ARG A 216 -0.56 -4.79 4.37
CA ARG A 216 -1.47 -4.27 5.41
C ARG A 216 -2.33 -3.12 4.91
N ALA A 217 -3.59 -3.10 5.33
CA ALA A 217 -4.53 -2.02 5.06
C ALA A 217 -5.29 -1.68 6.35
N ASN A 218 -4.56 -1.50 7.45
CA ASN A 218 -5.15 -1.42 8.78
C ASN A 218 -5.69 -0.02 9.09
N ALA A 219 -6.56 0.05 10.09
CA ALA A 219 -7.06 1.29 10.67
C ALA A 219 -7.11 1.22 12.20
N ASP A 220 -6.83 2.31 12.89
CA ASP A 220 -7.00 2.38 14.34
C ASP A 220 -8.48 2.56 14.70
N ALA A 221 -9.12 3.62 14.22
CA ALA A 221 -10.52 3.93 14.58
C ALA A 221 -11.57 3.52 13.53
N GLY A 222 -11.38 3.91 12.27
CA GLY A 222 -12.33 3.61 11.20
C GLY A 222 -12.25 2.16 10.74
N ASN A 223 -13.03 1.79 9.71
CA ASN A 223 -12.94 0.43 9.16
C ASN A 223 -11.56 0.15 8.55
N GLY A 224 -11.11 -1.10 8.60
CA GLY A 224 -9.95 -1.54 7.84
C GLY A 224 -10.18 -1.34 6.33
N GLY A 225 -9.09 -1.15 5.61
CA GLY A 225 -9.08 -0.93 4.16
C GLY A 225 -9.12 -2.24 3.37
N ASN A 226 -9.18 -2.12 2.04
CA ASN A 226 -9.34 -3.28 1.17
C ASN A 226 -8.06 -3.64 0.45
N ILE A 227 -7.80 -4.94 0.31
CA ILE A 227 -6.71 -5.49 -0.49
C ILE A 227 -7.33 -6.31 -1.62
N ASP A 228 -7.16 -5.88 -2.86
CA ASP A 228 -7.59 -6.60 -4.07
C ASP A 228 -6.36 -7.10 -4.85
N ILE A 229 -6.26 -8.42 -5.01
CA ILE A 229 -5.15 -9.09 -5.69
C ILE A 229 -5.70 -9.89 -6.86
N ASN A 230 -5.32 -9.50 -8.07
CA ASN A 230 -5.59 -10.22 -9.31
C ASN A 230 -4.27 -10.67 -9.95
N THR A 231 -3.94 -11.96 -9.81
CA THR A 231 -2.67 -12.56 -10.26
C THR A 231 -2.93 -13.91 -10.94
N GLU A 232 -2.04 -14.38 -11.81
CA GLU A 232 -2.18 -15.76 -12.30
C GLU A 232 -1.81 -16.76 -11.20
N GLN A 233 -0.73 -16.51 -10.47
CA GLN A 233 -0.24 -17.33 -9.36
C GLN A 233 0.05 -16.49 -8.13
N PHE A 234 -0.43 -16.94 -6.97
CA PHE A 234 -0.15 -16.31 -5.68
C PHE A 234 0.58 -17.28 -4.75
N ASN A 235 1.70 -16.85 -4.17
CA ASN A 235 2.47 -17.61 -3.20
C ASN A 235 2.65 -16.79 -1.92
N VAL A 236 2.35 -17.40 -0.78
CA VAL A 236 2.65 -16.86 0.55
C VAL A 236 3.62 -17.83 1.21
N LEU A 237 4.78 -17.33 1.64
CA LEU A 237 5.89 -18.11 2.17
C LEU A 237 6.34 -17.53 3.52
N GLY A 238 6.93 -18.38 4.36
CA GLY A 238 7.46 -17.99 5.66
C GLY A 238 6.40 -17.41 6.60
N GLU A 239 6.81 -16.46 7.45
CA GLU A 239 5.92 -15.76 8.41
C GLU A 239 5.25 -14.53 7.79
N SER A 240 4.84 -14.62 6.52
CA SER A 240 4.18 -13.51 5.84
C SER A 240 2.80 -13.20 6.43
N ARG A 241 2.45 -11.91 6.47
CA ARG A 241 1.17 -11.41 7.02
C ARG A 241 0.40 -10.61 5.98
N ILE A 242 -0.89 -10.91 5.86
CA ILE A 242 -1.86 -10.08 5.14
C ILE A 242 -2.89 -9.63 6.16
N ASP A 243 -3.06 -8.33 6.33
CA ASP A 243 -3.93 -7.76 7.36
C ASP A 243 -4.78 -6.61 6.81
N VAL A 244 -6.06 -6.66 7.12
CA VAL A 244 -7.07 -5.66 6.75
C VAL A 244 -7.92 -5.29 7.97
N SER A 245 -7.39 -5.52 9.18
CA SER A 245 -8.14 -5.35 10.42
C SER A 245 -8.26 -3.89 10.84
N SER A 246 -9.20 -3.65 11.74
CA SER A 246 -9.34 -2.39 12.46
C SER A 246 -9.41 -2.62 13.96
N GLU A 247 -8.84 -1.72 14.77
CA GLU A 247 -8.88 -1.84 16.23
C GLU A 247 -10.24 -1.50 16.85
N LEU A 248 -10.90 -0.45 16.35
CA LEU A 248 -12.18 0.05 16.89
C LEU A 248 -13.36 -0.02 15.90
N GLY A 249 -13.07 -0.30 14.63
CA GLY A 249 -14.04 -0.39 13.53
C GLY A 249 -14.31 -1.82 13.07
N LEU A 250 -14.85 -1.95 11.85
CA LEU A 250 -14.99 -3.26 11.19
C LEU A 250 -13.74 -3.57 10.37
N ASN A 251 -13.41 -4.86 10.23
CA ASN A 251 -12.37 -5.29 9.30
C ASN A 251 -12.73 -4.91 7.86
N GLY A 252 -11.72 -4.58 7.07
CA GLY A 252 -11.81 -4.43 5.62
C GLY A 252 -11.89 -5.76 4.89
N GLU A 253 -11.78 -5.70 3.56
CA GLU A 253 -11.97 -6.86 2.69
C GLU A 253 -10.66 -7.26 1.99
N LEU A 254 -10.35 -8.56 2.00
CA LEU A 254 -9.32 -9.17 1.15
C LEU A 254 -10.00 -9.93 0.01
N ILE A 255 -9.81 -9.44 -1.22
CA ILE A 255 -10.24 -10.10 -2.45
C ILE A 255 -9.00 -10.68 -3.13
N LEU A 256 -8.98 -12.00 -3.31
CA LEU A 256 -7.90 -12.70 -4.01
C LEU A 256 -8.46 -13.47 -5.20
N ASN A 257 -8.19 -12.97 -6.39
CA ASN A 257 -8.43 -13.65 -7.65
C ASN A 257 -7.11 -14.23 -8.17
N SER A 258 -6.98 -15.56 -8.09
CA SER A 258 -5.82 -16.29 -8.61
C SER A 258 -6.26 -17.49 -9.45
N THR A 259 -5.57 -17.73 -10.56
CA THR A 259 -5.80 -18.95 -11.38
C THR A 259 -5.05 -20.16 -10.85
N LYS A 260 -4.02 -19.94 -10.02
CA LYS A 260 -3.18 -20.97 -9.40
C LYS A 260 -2.89 -20.55 -7.95
N LEU A 261 -3.58 -21.16 -7.01
CA LEU A 261 -3.23 -21.06 -5.60
C LEU A 261 -2.27 -22.18 -5.26
N LYS A 262 -1.12 -21.83 -4.67
CA LYS A 262 -0.25 -22.83 -4.04
C LYS A 262 -0.69 -22.96 -2.58
N ASP A 263 -1.29 -24.10 -2.25
CA ASP A 263 -1.83 -24.44 -0.92
C ASP A 263 -0.72 -24.57 0.14
N GLU A 264 -0.17 -23.45 0.62
CA GLU A 264 0.57 -23.40 1.88
C GLU A 264 0.16 -22.13 2.64
N PHE A 265 -0.72 -22.33 3.64
CA PHE A 265 -0.96 -21.41 4.77
C PHE A 265 -1.33 -19.95 4.45
N LEU A 266 -2.58 -19.70 4.05
CA LEU A 266 -3.27 -18.46 4.46
C LEU A 266 -3.59 -18.56 5.96
N VAL A 267 -2.65 -18.19 6.83
CA VAL A 267 -2.98 -17.89 8.24
C VAL A 267 -3.53 -16.47 8.26
N LEU A 268 -4.84 -16.35 8.05
CA LEU A 268 -5.54 -15.13 8.43
C LEU A 268 -5.51 -15.06 9.95
N SER A 269 -4.97 -13.96 10.51
CA SER A 269 -5.04 -13.74 11.95
C SER A 269 -6.51 -13.80 12.38
N PRO A 270 -6.88 -14.69 13.32
CA PRO A 270 -8.24 -14.67 13.86
C PRO A 270 -8.46 -13.31 14.53
N PRO A 271 -9.66 -12.71 14.41
CA PRO A 271 -9.97 -11.47 15.11
C PRO A 271 -9.69 -11.69 16.60
N THR A 272 -8.80 -10.90 17.17
CA THR A 272 -8.62 -10.82 18.61
C THR A 272 -9.89 -10.21 19.20
N PHE A 273 -10.88 -11.04 19.49
CA PHE A 273 -11.93 -10.67 20.42
C PHE A 273 -11.27 -10.56 21.80
N GLN A 274 -10.90 -9.34 22.20
CA GLN A 274 -10.81 -9.06 23.63
C GLN A 274 -12.20 -9.29 24.18
N ASP A 275 -12.30 -10.24 25.09
CA ASP A 275 -13.50 -10.67 25.79
C ASP A 275 -13.96 -9.52 26.71
N ILE A 276 -14.50 -8.45 26.13
CA ILE A 276 -15.20 -7.43 26.88
C ILE A 276 -16.54 -8.04 27.22
N ALA A 277 -16.67 -8.51 28.46
CA ALA A 277 -17.93 -8.94 29.05
C ALA A 277 -18.94 -7.77 29.06
N LEU A 278 -19.55 -7.49 27.92
CA LEU A 278 -20.62 -6.51 27.76
C LEU A 278 -21.80 -7.18 27.06
N SER A 279 -22.65 -7.74 27.92
CA SER A 279 -24.11 -7.73 27.75
C SER A 279 -24.67 -8.39 26.49
N LEU A 280 -25.06 -9.66 26.64
CA LEU A 280 -25.90 -10.47 25.73
C LEU A 280 -27.29 -9.88 25.42
N SER A 281 -27.54 -8.59 25.65
CA SER A 281 -28.84 -7.95 25.41
C SER A 281 -28.90 -7.03 24.18
N ARG A 282 -27.86 -6.99 23.33
CA ARG A 282 -27.89 -6.23 22.06
C ARG A 282 -27.93 -7.07 20.78
N CYS A 283 -27.94 -8.40 20.86
CA CYS A 283 -28.04 -9.27 19.68
C CYS A 283 -29.47 -9.59 19.23
N GLU A 284 -30.51 -8.96 19.80
CA GLU A 284 -31.89 -9.11 19.29
C GLU A 284 -32.28 -8.05 18.23
N GLY A 285 -31.36 -7.17 17.80
CA GLY A 285 -31.69 -6.04 16.91
C GLY A 285 -30.97 -5.96 15.56
N LEU A 286 -30.02 -6.83 15.22
CA LEU A 286 -29.23 -6.72 13.98
C LEU A 286 -29.40 -7.98 13.12
N THR A 287 -30.57 -8.11 12.51
CA THR A 287 -30.68 -8.87 11.27
C THR A 287 -30.34 -7.92 10.11
N ASN A 288 -29.43 -8.37 9.23
CA ASN A 288 -29.15 -7.83 7.87
C ASN A 288 -27.86 -7.03 7.65
N ASN A 289 -26.71 -7.43 8.18
CA ASN A 289 -25.40 -7.31 7.49
C ASN A 289 -24.29 -7.96 8.32
N LEU A 290 -24.07 -9.26 8.13
CA LEU A 290 -22.84 -9.91 8.57
C LEU A 290 -21.86 -9.88 7.40
N SER A 291 -20.62 -9.47 7.65
CA SER A 291 -19.54 -9.55 6.66
C SER A 291 -19.41 -11.00 6.16
N SER A 292 -19.34 -11.17 4.85
CA SER A 292 -19.27 -12.47 4.20
C SER A 292 -17.94 -12.66 3.49
N PHE A 293 -17.26 -13.78 3.75
CA PHE A 293 -16.06 -14.19 3.03
C PHE A 293 -16.44 -15.27 2.00
N TYR A 294 -16.17 -15.02 0.72
CA TYR A 294 -16.39 -15.97 -0.37
C TYR A 294 -15.08 -16.27 -1.10
N LEU A 295 -14.57 -17.50 -0.95
CA LEU A 295 -13.58 -18.06 -1.86
C LEU A 295 -14.29 -18.53 -3.13
N ILE A 296 -14.24 -17.76 -4.21
CA ILE A 296 -14.75 -18.18 -5.53
C ILE A 296 -13.57 -18.76 -6.31
N SER A 297 -13.34 -20.07 -6.22
CA SER A 297 -12.48 -20.76 -7.18
C SER A 297 -13.26 -21.04 -8.45
N ARG A 298 -12.71 -20.67 -9.61
CA ARG A 298 -13.22 -21.11 -10.91
C ARG A 298 -12.61 -22.47 -11.26
N ASP A 299 -13.03 -23.51 -10.53
CA ASP A 299 -12.87 -24.89 -11.02
C ASP A 299 -14.24 -25.43 -11.44
N THR A 300 -14.50 -25.40 -12.75
CA THR A 300 -15.64 -26.09 -13.36
C THR A 300 -15.22 -27.47 -13.84
N SER A 301 -15.80 -28.54 -13.26
CA SER A 301 -16.38 -29.71 -13.97
C SER A 301 -17.01 -30.71 -12.97
N PRO A 302 -18.10 -31.42 -13.32
CA PRO A 302 -18.94 -32.14 -12.37
C PRO A 302 -18.24 -33.40 -11.80
N PRO A 303 -18.59 -33.84 -10.58
CA PRO A 303 -18.12 -35.12 -10.07
C PRO A 303 -18.54 -36.24 -11.04
N ALA A 304 -17.60 -37.14 -11.29
CA ALA A 304 -17.70 -38.18 -12.31
C ALA A 304 -19.01 -38.99 -12.21
N PRO A 305 -19.47 -39.64 -13.31
CA PRO A 305 -20.72 -40.42 -13.36
C PRO A 305 -20.85 -41.61 -12.38
N THR A 306 -19.85 -41.84 -11.52
CA THR A 306 -19.77 -42.98 -10.59
C THR A 306 -20.15 -42.65 -9.15
N ASP A 307 -20.48 -41.39 -8.82
CA ASP A 307 -20.79 -41.00 -7.42
C ASP A 307 -22.25 -41.25 -6.98
N LEU A 308 -23.02 -42.02 -7.76
CA LEU A 308 -24.25 -42.64 -7.29
C LEU A 308 -23.91 -43.80 -6.36
N LYS A 309 -23.74 -43.52 -5.06
CA LYS A 309 -23.77 -44.56 -4.03
C LYS A 309 -25.18 -45.14 -3.95
N ASN A 310 -25.36 -46.35 -4.45
CA ASN A 310 -26.52 -47.18 -4.17
C ASN A 310 -26.65 -47.38 -2.65
N HIS A 311 -27.71 -46.83 -2.04
CA HIS A 311 -28.18 -47.33 -0.76
C HIS A 311 -28.71 -48.75 -0.97
N LEU A 312 -27.97 -49.75 -0.49
CA LEU A 312 -28.48 -51.12 -0.37
C LEU A 312 -29.51 -51.14 0.77
N TYR A 313 -30.77 -51.34 0.38
CA TYR A 313 -31.88 -51.69 1.25
C TYR A 313 -31.61 -53.04 1.92
N VAL A 314 -31.62 -53.09 3.26
CA VAL A 314 -31.61 -54.33 4.03
C VAL A 314 -33.05 -54.58 4.50
N PRO A 315 -33.73 -55.66 4.05
CA PRO A 315 -35.03 -56.03 4.58
C PRO A 315 -34.87 -56.59 6.00
N ASN A 316 -35.79 -56.21 6.90
CA ASN A 316 -35.99 -56.93 8.16
C ASN A 316 -36.58 -58.31 7.84
N ASP A 317 -35.87 -59.39 8.17
CA ASP A 317 -36.47 -60.73 8.27
C ASP A 317 -37.13 -60.86 9.65
N GLU A 318 -38.46 -61.04 9.64
CA GLU A 318 -39.19 -61.73 10.70
C GLU A 318 -39.06 -63.24 10.46
N THR A 319 -38.73 -64.00 11.51
CA THR A 319 -38.93 -65.46 11.56
C THR A 319 -40.10 -65.77 12.50
N ASP A 320 -41.08 -66.49 11.95
CA ASP A 320 -42.16 -67.29 12.57
C ASP A 320 -42.94 -66.74 13.79
#